data_AF-A0A1D9MIK5-F1
#
_entry.id   AF-A0A1D9MIK5-F1
#
_cell.length_a   1.000
_cell.length_b   1.000
_cell.length_c   1.000
_cell.angle_alpha   90.00
_cell.angle_beta   90.00
_cell.angle_gamma   90.00
#
_symmetry.space_group_name_H-M   'P 1'
#
loop_
_entity.id
_entity.type
_entity.pdbx_description
1 polymer ?
#
loop_
_entity_poly.entity_id
_entity_poly.type
_entity_poly.pdbx_seq_one_letter_code
_entity_poly.pdbx_strand_id
1 'polypeptide(L)'
;MSLVLSVGLLVGSVVPLQFSDVPEGYLFERPINQMAAEGVVRGWADGTFRPLAPISREAAAAFLYRAFGSPKFYGSGYCFRDVNSKLTAFSKEICWLRAVNGARGWADGSFRPGEPISREAMAAFLRRMSVTKGGGDPFSAPPFRDTLASPFKRDIQWLRSMEITTGWADGSFRPGESISREAFIAFLYRVKYQSRFAGLNPSLFKGVSTKFEYRPPKPAPKPRAHKPASKPKVHKPAPKRNNNGGEGLEPGIPTDSGITRGMKPARCREGVILVMGGGSKALCKNGKFIDFP
;
A
#
# COMPACT_ATOMS: atom_id res chain seq x y z
N MET A 1 -45.04 -23.89 49.29
CA MET A 1 -44.08 -22.95 48.67
C MET A 1 -44.24 -23.07 47.16
N SER A 2 -44.95 -22.15 46.52
CA SER A 2 -45.15 -22.17 45.07
C SER A 2 -43.93 -21.56 44.38
N LEU A 3 -43.26 -22.37 43.56
CA LEU A 3 -42.13 -21.98 42.75
C LEU A 3 -42.66 -21.27 41.49
N VAL A 4 -42.49 -19.95 41.41
CA VAL A 4 -42.81 -19.19 40.20
C VAL A 4 -41.64 -19.36 39.23
N LEU A 5 -41.84 -20.15 38.19
CA LEU A 5 -40.87 -20.32 37.10
C LEU A 5 -40.95 -19.10 36.19
N SER A 6 -40.14 -18.07 36.46
CA SER A 6 -39.99 -16.93 35.56
C SER A 6 -39.30 -17.38 34.27
N VAL A 7 -40.09 -17.62 33.22
CA VAL A 7 -39.59 -17.78 31.85
C VAL A 7 -39.05 -16.42 31.41
N GLY A 8 -37.75 -16.22 31.60
CA GLY A 8 -37.04 -15.08 31.04
C GLY A 8 -37.06 -15.18 29.52
N LEU A 9 -37.86 -14.32 28.87
CA LEU A 9 -37.87 -14.16 27.44
C LEU A 9 -36.47 -13.70 27.01
N LEU A 10 -35.68 -14.61 26.40
CA LEU A 10 -34.43 -14.25 25.75
C LEU A 10 -34.79 -13.42 24.51
N VAL A 11 -34.89 -12.09 24.69
CA VAL A 11 -34.95 -11.16 23.57
C VAL A 11 -33.58 -11.24 22.88
N GLY A 12 -33.49 -12.07 21.84
CA GLY A 12 -32.31 -12.10 20.99
C GLY A 12 -32.06 -10.69 20.46
N SER A 13 -30.84 -10.18 20.59
CA SER A 13 -30.50 -8.82 20.17
C SER A 13 -30.88 -8.61 18.70
N VAL A 14 -31.94 -7.84 18.46
CA VAL A 14 -32.34 -7.40 17.12
C VAL A 14 -31.32 -6.36 16.68
N VAL A 15 -30.58 -6.65 15.60
CA VAL A 15 -29.64 -5.70 15.02
C VAL A 15 -30.42 -4.79 14.09
N PRO A 16 -30.50 -3.47 14.35
CA PRO A 16 -31.30 -2.57 13.53
C PRO A 16 -30.78 -2.53 12.09
N LEU A 17 -31.69 -2.50 11.11
CA LEU A 17 -31.37 -2.26 9.70
C LEU A 17 -30.60 -0.94 9.56
N GLN A 18 -29.46 -0.99 8.86
CA GLN A 18 -28.57 0.17 8.70
C GLN A 18 -28.62 0.79 7.31
N PHE A 19 -29.09 0.05 6.29
CA PHE A 19 -28.99 0.45 4.89
C PHE A 19 -30.29 0.21 4.14
N SER A 20 -30.65 1.14 3.25
CA SER A 20 -31.91 1.09 2.49
C SER A 20 -31.97 -0.03 1.44
N ASP A 21 -30.81 -0.48 0.94
CA ASP A 21 -30.65 -1.54 -0.05
C ASP A 21 -30.26 -2.89 0.58
N VAL A 22 -30.42 -3.04 1.90
CA VAL A 22 -30.25 -4.29 2.65
C VAL A 22 -31.51 -4.49 3.51
N PRO A 23 -32.63 -4.89 2.91
CA PRO A 23 -33.90 -5.05 3.62
C PRO A 23 -33.89 -6.28 4.53
N GLU A 24 -34.90 -6.37 5.41
CA GLU A 24 -35.15 -7.55 6.22
C GLU A 24 -35.30 -8.81 5.34
N GLY A 25 -34.68 -9.91 5.75
CA GLY A 25 -34.66 -11.17 5.01
C GLY A 25 -33.60 -11.23 3.89
N TYR A 26 -32.81 -10.16 3.69
CA TYR A 26 -31.69 -10.21 2.75
C TYR A 26 -30.64 -11.25 3.17
N LEU A 27 -30.12 -12.03 2.23
CA LEU A 27 -29.24 -13.17 2.51
C LEU A 27 -28.06 -12.84 3.43
N PHE A 28 -27.48 -11.64 3.26
CA PHE A 28 -26.34 -11.16 4.06
C PHE A 28 -26.70 -10.03 5.02
N GLU A 29 -27.99 -9.84 5.32
CA GLU A 29 -28.50 -8.80 6.22
C GLU A 29 -27.75 -8.80 7.55
N ARG A 30 -27.78 -9.93 8.27
CA ARG A 30 -27.20 -10.06 9.61
C ARG A 30 -25.68 -9.74 9.63
N PRO A 31 -24.84 -10.34 8.76
CA PRO A 31 -23.43 -9.94 8.67
C PRO A 31 -23.21 -8.46 8.42
N ILE A 32 -23.98 -7.85 7.50
CA ILE A 32 -23.84 -6.45 7.13
C ILE A 32 -24.23 -5.54 8.29
N ASN A 33 -25.41 -5.74 8.86
CA ASN A 33 -25.94 -4.90 9.93
C ASN A 33 -25.14 -5.05 11.22
N GLN A 34 -24.70 -6.26 11.59
CA GLN A 34 -23.86 -6.46 12.78
C GLN A 34 -22.52 -5.72 12.64
N MET A 35 -21.87 -5.85 11.48
CA MET A 35 -20.58 -5.21 11.24
C MET A 35 -20.72 -3.69 11.09
N ALA A 36 -21.88 -3.19 10.67
CA ALA A 36 -22.19 -1.77 10.65
C ALA A 36 -22.44 -1.22 12.07
N ALA A 37 -23.18 -1.94 12.92
CA ALA A 37 -23.38 -1.58 14.34
C ALA A 37 -22.05 -1.48 15.11
N GLU A 38 -21.05 -2.26 14.73
CA GLU A 38 -19.69 -2.20 15.28
C GLU A 38 -18.78 -1.15 14.61
N GLY A 39 -19.32 -0.37 13.68
CA GLY A 39 -18.60 0.67 12.96
C GLY A 39 -17.59 0.15 11.91
N VAL A 40 -17.58 -1.16 11.62
CA VAL A 40 -16.71 -1.76 10.61
C VAL A 40 -17.20 -1.42 9.22
N VAL A 41 -18.49 -1.67 8.96
CA VAL A 41 -19.13 -1.35 7.69
C VAL A 41 -19.63 0.09 7.71
N ARG A 42 -19.41 0.79 6.59
CA ARG A 42 -20.00 2.09 6.32
C ARG A 42 -20.56 2.08 4.91
N GLY A 43 -21.73 2.67 4.75
CA GLY A 43 -22.40 2.86 3.47
C GLY A 43 -21.99 4.16 2.80
N TRP A 44 -22.78 4.57 1.82
CA TRP A 44 -22.69 5.86 1.15
C TRP A 44 -23.59 6.87 1.83
N ALA A 45 -23.37 8.15 1.50
CA ALA A 45 -24.17 9.26 2.05
C ALA A 45 -25.66 9.18 1.67
N ASP A 46 -25.99 8.42 0.62
CA ASP A 46 -27.36 8.12 0.18
C ASP A 46 -28.06 7.03 1.03
N GLY A 47 -27.40 6.50 2.06
CA GLY A 47 -27.95 5.45 2.93
C GLY A 47 -27.80 4.02 2.38
N THR A 48 -27.09 3.82 1.26
CA THR A 48 -26.90 2.50 0.64
C THR A 48 -25.62 1.80 1.09
N PHE A 49 -25.59 0.47 1.02
CA PHE A 49 -24.43 -0.41 1.23
C PHE A 49 -23.83 -0.96 -0.07
N ARG A 50 -24.60 -0.97 -1.16
CA ARG A 50 -24.23 -1.46 -2.50
C ARG A 50 -23.70 -2.90 -2.46
N PRO A 51 -24.52 -3.88 -2.02
CA PRO A 51 -24.06 -5.21 -1.68
C PRO A 51 -23.36 -5.96 -2.81
N LEU A 52 -23.91 -5.86 -4.03
CA LEU A 52 -23.42 -6.57 -5.22
C LEU A 52 -22.24 -5.88 -5.91
N ALA A 53 -21.91 -4.64 -5.53
CA ALA A 53 -20.81 -3.92 -6.15
C ALA A 53 -19.47 -4.61 -5.82
N PRO A 54 -18.53 -4.72 -6.79
CA PRO A 54 -17.17 -5.17 -6.51
C PRO A 54 -16.52 -4.30 -5.44
N ILE A 55 -15.80 -4.91 -4.50
CA ILE A 55 -15.07 -4.17 -3.47
C ILE A 55 -13.65 -3.87 -3.93
N SER A 56 -13.25 -2.59 -3.86
CA SER A 56 -11.87 -2.18 -4.10
C SER A 56 -10.92 -2.65 -2.99
N ARG A 57 -9.65 -2.79 -3.32
CA ARG A 57 -8.61 -3.21 -2.35
C ARG A 57 -8.42 -2.21 -1.22
N GLU A 58 -8.54 -0.91 -1.50
CA GLU A 58 -8.51 0.14 -0.46
C GLU A 58 -9.71 0.04 0.50
N ALA A 59 -10.91 -0.25 -0.01
CA ALA A 59 -12.09 -0.44 0.82
C ALA A 59 -11.98 -1.70 1.69
N ALA A 60 -11.43 -2.80 1.14
CA ALA A 60 -11.12 -4.01 1.89
C ALA A 60 -10.12 -3.73 3.03
N ALA A 61 -9.07 -2.93 2.78
CA ALA A 61 -8.12 -2.51 3.82
C ALA A 61 -8.81 -1.70 4.92
N ALA A 62 -9.73 -0.81 4.56
CA ALA A 62 -10.49 -0.01 5.51
C ALA A 62 -11.42 -0.85 6.41
N PHE A 63 -12.10 -1.86 5.85
CA PHE A 63 -12.90 -2.81 6.63
C PHE A 63 -12.04 -3.61 7.60
N LEU A 64 -10.90 -4.13 7.14
CA LEU A 64 -9.96 -4.84 8.01
C LEU A 64 -9.45 -3.94 9.12
N TYR A 65 -9.02 -2.72 8.82
CA TYR A 65 -8.54 -1.78 9.83
C TYR A 65 -9.56 -1.50 10.94
N ARG A 66 -10.83 -1.28 10.56
CA ARG A 66 -11.91 -1.05 11.53
C ARG A 66 -12.30 -2.30 12.28
N ALA A 67 -12.33 -3.46 11.62
CA ALA A 67 -12.54 -4.76 12.29
C ALA A 67 -11.46 -5.05 13.34
N PHE A 68 -10.26 -4.48 13.16
CA PHE A 68 -9.13 -4.57 14.08
C PHE A 68 -9.13 -3.48 15.16
N GLY A 69 -10.24 -2.77 15.34
CA GLY A 69 -10.40 -1.75 16.39
C GLY A 69 -9.75 -0.40 16.05
N SER A 70 -9.42 -0.15 14.78
CA SER A 70 -8.83 1.10 14.30
C SER A 70 -7.58 1.52 15.11
N PRO A 71 -6.56 0.63 15.24
CA PRO A 71 -5.42 0.88 16.10
C PRO A 71 -4.67 2.14 15.69
N LYS A 72 -4.19 2.92 16.66
CA LYS A 72 -3.38 4.12 16.39
C LYS A 72 -2.17 3.73 15.53
N PHE A 73 -2.09 4.34 14.36
CA PHE A 73 -1.04 4.11 13.38
C PHE A 73 -0.60 5.47 12.81
N TYR A 74 0.69 5.75 12.94
CA TYR A 74 1.29 7.06 12.61
C TYR A 74 2.33 6.97 11.48
N GLY A 75 2.54 5.78 10.90
CA GLY A 75 3.75 5.46 10.13
C GLY A 75 3.74 5.90 8.65
N SER A 76 4.83 6.55 8.24
CA SER A 76 5.10 6.98 6.86
C SER A 76 6.12 6.10 6.10
N GLY A 77 6.82 5.18 6.77
CA GLY A 77 7.90 4.37 6.15
C GLY A 77 7.49 3.02 5.55
N TYR A 78 6.27 2.54 5.82
CA TYR A 78 5.82 1.18 5.48
C TYR A 78 4.76 1.16 4.36
N CYS A 79 4.71 2.18 3.52
CA CYS A 79 3.64 2.30 2.53
C CYS A 79 4.04 1.85 1.11
N PHE A 80 3.08 1.37 0.33
CA PHE A 80 3.26 0.96 -1.06
C PHE A 80 3.59 2.14 -1.96
N ARG A 81 4.29 1.86 -3.06
CA ARG A 81 4.83 2.89 -3.96
C ARG A 81 3.74 3.77 -4.57
N ASP A 82 2.57 3.19 -4.82
CA ASP A 82 1.40 3.80 -5.44
C ASP A 82 0.37 4.33 -4.41
N VAL A 83 0.74 4.40 -3.13
CA VAL A 83 -0.13 4.91 -2.07
C VAL A 83 0.38 6.26 -1.60
N ASN A 84 -0.38 7.31 -1.94
CA ASN A 84 -0.10 8.67 -1.54
C ASN A 84 -0.97 9.05 -0.34
N SER A 85 -0.37 9.59 0.72
CA SER A 85 -1.09 9.91 1.96
C SER A 85 -2.20 10.95 1.81
N LYS A 86 -2.13 11.80 0.78
CA LYS A 86 -3.10 12.88 0.52
C LYS A 86 -4.11 12.54 -0.57
N LEU A 87 -3.77 11.67 -1.51
CA LEU A 87 -4.58 11.41 -2.71
C LEU A 87 -5.26 10.04 -2.70
N THR A 88 -4.65 9.04 -2.06
CA THR A 88 -5.20 7.68 -2.03
C THR A 88 -6.20 7.57 -0.88
N ALA A 89 -7.43 7.17 -1.19
CA ALA A 89 -8.42 6.88 -0.17
C ALA A 89 -7.91 5.76 0.75
N PHE A 90 -8.17 5.90 2.05
CA PHE A 90 -7.75 4.93 3.06
C PHE A 90 -6.22 4.67 3.08
N SER A 91 -5.41 5.65 2.68
CA SER A 91 -3.94 5.53 2.64
C SER A 91 -3.37 5.03 3.97
N LYS A 92 -3.86 5.55 5.11
CA LYS A 92 -3.48 5.12 6.46
C LYS A 92 -3.75 3.64 6.69
N GLU A 93 -4.94 3.15 6.34
CA GLU A 93 -5.36 1.76 6.51
C GLU A 93 -4.55 0.82 5.61
N ILE A 94 -4.23 1.26 4.39
CA ILE A 94 -3.38 0.51 3.47
C ILE A 94 -1.94 0.42 4.01
N CYS A 95 -1.35 1.54 4.44
CA CYS A 95 -0.01 1.56 5.02
C CYS A 95 0.06 0.70 6.29
N TRP A 96 -0.97 0.78 7.14
CA TRP A 96 -1.10 -0.07 8.33
C TRP A 96 -1.13 -1.55 7.95
N LEU A 97 -1.97 -1.92 6.97
CA LEU A 97 -2.13 -3.31 6.53
C LEU A 97 -0.82 -3.88 5.97
N ARG A 98 0.02 -3.05 5.36
CA ARG A 98 1.40 -3.42 4.99
C ARG A 98 2.32 -3.56 6.19
N ALA A 99 2.30 -2.61 7.11
CA ALA A 99 3.17 -2.61 8.28
C ALA A 99 2.99 -3.87 9.14
N VAL A 100 1.74 -4.35 9.24
CA VAL A 100 1.38 -5.58 9.95
C VAL A 100 1.50 -6.84 9.08
N ASN A 101 2.11 -6.76 7.89
CA ASN A 101 2.24 -7.87 6.93
C ASN A 101 0.90 -8.55 6.50
N GLY A 102 -0.24 -7.88 6.71
CA GLY A 102 -1.54 -8.33 6.23
C GLY A 102 -1.64 -8.30 4.70
N ALA A 103 -1.13 -7.23 4.10
CA ALA A 103 -0.99 -7.09 2.65
C ALA A 103 0.48 -7.01 2.25
N ARG A 104 0.84 -7.75 1.19
CA ARG A 104 2.19 -7.77 0.61
C ARG A 104 2.33 -6.98 -0.69
N GLY A 105 1.21 -6.65 -1.33
CA GLY A 105 1.20 -5.99 -2.64
C GLY A 105 1.74 -6.88 -3.76
N TRP A 106 2.13 -6.24 -4.86
CA TRP A 106 2.77 -6.87 -6.01
C TRP A 106 4.29 -6.77 -5.93
N ALA A 107 4.96 -7.56 -6.76
CA ALA A 107 6.43 -7.58 -6.87
C ALA A 107 7.03 -6.22 -7.25
N ASP A 108 6.26 -5.36 -7.94
CA ASP A 108 6.66 -4.00 -8.30
C ASP A 108 6.52 -2.99 -7.15
N GLY A 109 6.08 -3.45 -5.96
CA GLY A 109 5.87 -2.63 -4.78
C GLY A 109 4.54 -1.87 -4.75
N SER A 110 3.62 -2.15 -5.67
CA SER A 110 2.28 -1.53 -5.72
C SER A 110 1.25 -2.24 -4.82
N PHE A 111 0.20 -1.52 -4.45
CA PHE A 111 -1.00 -2.02 -3.76
C PHE A 111 -2.24 -2.03 -4.64
N ARG A 112 -2.29 -1.23 -5.69
CA ARG A 112 -3.40 -1.09 -6.63
C ARG A 112 -4.73 -0.79 -5.92
N PRO A 113 -4.82 0.35 -5.20
CA PRO A 113 -5.90 0.62 -4.25
C PRO A 113 -7.30 0.61 -4.89
N GLY A 114 -7.44 1.16 -6.10
CA GLY A 114 -8.71 1.24 -6.81
C GLY A 114 -9.13 -0.05 -7.53
N GLU A 115 -8.26 -1.05 -7.67
CA GLU A 115 -8.63 -2.31 -8.31
C GLU A 115 -9.59 -3.13 -7.43
N PRO A 116 -10.56 -3.85 -8.01
CA PRO A 116 -11.32 -4.87 -7.30
C PRO A 116 -10.41 -5.92 -6.67
N ILE A 117 -10.71 -6.35 -5.45
CA ILE A 117 -9.97 -7.44 -4.82
C ILE A 117 -10.44 -8.80 -5.35
N SER A 118 -9.50 -9.67 -5.68
CA SER A 118 -9.79 -11.07 -6.02
C SER A 118 -10.13 -11.91 -4.78
N ARG A 119 -10.87 -13.00 -4.98
CA ARG A 119 -11.21 -13.98 -3.94
C ARG A 119 -10.00 -14.54 -3.22
N GLU A 120 -8.93 -14.84 -3.95
CA GLU A 120 -7.71 -15.37 -3.37
C GLU A 120 -6.93 -14.32 -2.56
N ALA A 121 -6.94 -13.05 -2.99
CA ALA A 121 -6.32 -11.98 -2.25
C ALA A 121 -7.08 -11.69 -0.93
N MET A 122 -8.41 -11.77 -0.94
CA MET A 122 -9.22 -11.72 0.27
C MET A 122 -8.85 -12.85 1.24
N ALA A 123 -8.73 -14.09 0.74
CA ALA A 123 -8.32 -15.23 1.58
C ALA A 123 -6.98 -14.97 2.27
N ALA A 124 -6.02 -14.41 1.53
CA ALA A 124 -4.71 -14.06 2.04
C ALA A 124 -4.77 -13.00 3.15
N PHE A 125 -5.59 -11.96 2.96
CA PHE A 125 -5.76 -10.93 3.97
C PHE A 125 -6.38 -11.52 5.24
N LEU A 126 -7.46 -12.30 5.11
CA LEU A 126 -8.16 -12.87 6.27
C LEU A 126 -7.28 -13.82 7.06
N ARG A 127 -6.57 -14.75 6.41
CA ARG A 127 -5.69 -15.69 7.13
C ARG A 127 -4.55 -14.96 7.83
N ARG A 128 -3.81 -14.11 7.12
CA ARG A 128 -2.62 -13.44 7.68
C ARG A 128 -2.97 -12.61 8.90
N MET A 129 -4.14 -12.00 8.90
CA MET A 129 -4.62 -11.12 9.96
C MET A 129 -5.20 -11.88 11.18
N SER A 130 -5.46 -13.18 11.05
CA SER A 130 -6.19 -13.97 12.06
C SER A 130 -5.29 -14.88 12.90
N VAL A 131 -5.79 -15.27 14.08
CA VAL A 131 -5.24 -16.36 14.90
C VAL A 131 -6.33 -17.40 15.13
N THR A 132 -5.96 -18.67 14.98
CA THR A 132 -6.83 -19.79 15.31
C THR A 132 -6.66 -20.19 16.78
N LYS A 133 -7.76 -20.51 17.47
CA LYS A 133 -7.73 -21.08 18.83
C LYS A 133 -6.95 -22.40 18.80
N GLY A 134 -6.12 -22.61 19.83
CA GLY A 134 -5.17 -23.73 19.90
C GLY A 134 -3.84 -23.47 19.20
N GLY A 135 -3.68 -22.33 18.51
CA GLY A 135 -2.47 -21.99 17.79
C GLY A 135 -2.35 -22.70 16.44
N GLY A 136 -1.61 -22.08 15.52
CA GLY A 136 -1.39 -22.60 14.17
C GLY A 136 -2.59 -22.43 13.23
N ASP A 137 -2.35 -22.63 11.93
CA ASP A 137 -3.37 -22.60 10.89
C ASP A 137 -3.83 -24.03 10.59
N PRO A 138 -5.14 -24.34 10.65
CA PRO A 138 -5.63 -25.64 10.20
C PRO A 138 -5.59 -25.72 8.68
N PHE A 139 -5.09 -26.84 8.17
CA PHE A 139 -5.05 -27.17 6.74
C PHE A 139 -5.60 -28.57 6.47
N SER A 140 -6.56 -29.03 7.29
CA SER A 140 -7.10 -30.39 7.26
C SER A 140 -8.08 -30.64 6.11
N ALA A 141 -8.73 -29.60 5.58
CA ALA A 141 -9.65 -29.77 4.45
C ALA A 141 -8.87 -29.95 3.13
N PRO A 142 -9.36 -30.77 2.18
CA PRO A 142 -8.75 -30.87 0.85
C PRO A 142 -8.81 -29.52 0.13
N PRO A 143 -7.84 -29.18 -0.74
CA PRO A 143 -7.91 -27.96 -1.55
C PRO A 143 -9.10 -28.01 -2.52
N PHE A 144 -9.55 -26.84 -3.01
CA PHE A 144 -10.49 -26.79 -4.13
C PHE A 144 -9.79 -27.16 -5.44
N ARG A 145 -10.52 -27.75 -6.38
CA ARG A 145 -9.94 -28.31 -7.62
C ARG A 145 -9.15 -27.28 -8.43
N ASP A 146 -9.62 -26.03 -8.43
CA ASP A 146 -9.08 -24.90 -9.19
C ASP A 146 -8.04 -24.08 -8.41
N THR A 147 -7.58 -24.56 -7.26
CA THR A 147 -6.63 -23.84 -6.38
C THR A 147 -5.27 -24.50 -6.28
N LEU A 148 -5.09 -25.67 -6.91
CA LEU A 148 -3.87 -26.47 -6.79
C LEU A 148 -2.61 -25.72 -7.24
N ALA A 149 -2.73 -24.89 -8.27
CA ALA A 149 -1.65 -24.07 -8.82
C ALA A 149 -1.65 -22.61 -8.30
N SER A 150 -2.64 -22.19 -7.50
CA SER A 150 -2.70 -20.81 -7.00
C SER A 150 -1.59 -20.56 -5.97
N PRO A 151 -0.86 -19.44 -6.05
CA PRO A 151 0.10 -19.05 -5.01
C PRO A 151 -0.56 -18.81 -3.64
N PHE A 152 -1.89 -18.65 -3.62
CA PHE A 152 -2.70 -18.47 -2.41
C PHE A 152 -3.38 -19.75 -1.94
N LYS A 153 -3.00 -20.93 -2.49
CA LYS A 153 -3.58 -22.24 -2.12
C LYS A 153 -3.69 -22.43 -0.61
N ARG A 154 -2.65 -22.09 0.16
CA ARG A 154 -2.67 -22.22 1.63
C ARG A 154 -3.68 -21.28 2.28
N ASP A 155 -3.75 -20.04 1.82
CA ASP A 155 -4.71 -19.06 2.33
C ASP A 155 -6.16 -19.52 2.09
N ILE A 156 -6.42 -20.09 0.91
CA ILE A 156 -7.74 -20.61 0.54
C ILE A 156 -8.07 -21.91 1.29
N GLN A 157 -7.10 -22.82 1.44
CA GLN A 157 -7.28 -24.06 2.18
C GLN A 157 -7.55 -23.81 3.67
N TRP A 158 -6.95 -22.77 4.24
CA TRP A 158 -7.26 -22.32 5.60
C TRP A 158 -8.72 -21.89 5.73
N LEU A 159 -9.25 -21.09 4.79
CA LEU A 159 -10.67 -20.70 4.81
C LEU A 159 -11.60 -21.92 4.83
N ARG A 160 -11.29 -22.95 4.01
CA ARG A 160 -12.07 -24.18 3.95
C ARG A 160 -11.94 -25.00 5.24
N SER A 161 -10.73 -25.13 5.79
CA SER A 161 -10.46 -25.89 7.03
C SER A 161 -11.05 -25.22 8.27
N MET A 162 -11.25 -23.91 8.19
CA MET A 162 -11.96 -23.09 9.17
C MET A 162 -13.46 -23.01 8.89
N GLU A 163 -13.99 -23.68 7.87
CA GLU A 163 -15.42 -23.67 7.50
C GLU A 163 -15.98 -22.27 7.21
N ILE A 164 -15.11 -21.34 6.82
CA ILE A 164 -15.51 -19.98 6.41
C ILE A 164 -16.12 -20.00 5.00
N THR A 165 -15.75 -21.00 4.19
CA THR A 165 -16.26 -21.18 2.82
C THR A 165 -16.40 -22.66 2.48
N THR A 166 -17.48 -22.98 1.78
CA THR A 166 -17.71 -24.28 1.15
C THR A 166 -17.37 -24.29 -0.34
N GLY A 167 -17.08 -23.12 -0.92
CA GLY A 167 -16.88 -22.96 -2.37
C GLY A 167 -18.21 -22.99 -3.13
N TRP A 168 -18.14 -23.31 -4.42
CA TRP A 168 -19.31 -23.53 -5.27
C TRP A 168 -19.69 -25.00 -5.32
N ALA A 169 -20.93 -25.26 -5.72
CA ALA A 169 -21.47 -26.62 -5.88
C ALA A 169 -20.65 -27.49 -6.84
N ASP A 170 -19.94 -26.88 -7.79
CA ASP A 170 -19.05 -27.57 -8.74
C ASP A 170 -17.67 -27.93 -8.14
N GLY A 171 -17.44 -27.64 -6.85
CA GLY A 171 -16.18 -27.89 -6.16
C GLY A 171 -15.09 -26.85 -6.42
N SER A 172 -15.42 -25.72 -7.04
CA SER A 172 -14.48 -24.60 -7.29
C SER A 172 -14.45 -23.55 -6.16
N PHE A 173 -13.39 -22.75 -6.13
CA PHE A 173 -13.27 -21.53 -5.30
C PHE A 173 -13.19 -20.23 -6.11
N ARG A 174 -12.91 -20.34 -7.41
CA ARG A 174 -12.80 -19.24 -8.37
C ARG A 174 -11.81 -18.16 -7.92
N PRO A 175 -10.54 -18.54 -7.66
CA PRO A 175 -9.58 -17.68 -6.96
C PRO A 175 -9.34 -16.32 -7.62
N GLY A 176 -9.34 -16.27 -8.95
CA GLY A 176 -9.11 -15.05 -9.72
C GLY A 176 -10.33 -14.13 -9.85
N GLU A 177 -11.53 -14.57 -9.50
CA GLU A 177 -12.73 -13.74 -9.61
C GLU A 177 -12.69 -12.60 -8.57
N SER A 178 -13.24 -11.44 -8.94
CA SER A 178 -13.50 -10.37 -8.00
C SER A 178 -14.64 -10.74 -7.05
N ILE A 179 -14.67 -10.13 -5.86
CA ILE A 179 -15.77 -10.30 -4.92
C ILE A 179 -16.61 -9.05 -4.74
N SER A 180 -17.90 -9.29 -4.49
CA SER A 180 -18.83 -8.26 -4.05
C SER A 180 -18.55 -7.82 -2.62
N ARG A 181 -18.99 -6.60 -2.29
CA ARG A 181 -18.87 -6.03 -0.94
C ARG A 181 -19.56 -6.87 0.12
N GLU A 182 -20.76 -7.37 -0.15
CA GLU A 182 -21.47 -8.26 0.77
C GLU A 182 -20.69 -9.55 1.03
N ALA A 183 -20.06 -10.13 0.00
CA ALA A 183 -19.36 -11.38 0.12
C ALA A 183 -18.15 -11.17 1.02
N PHE A 184 -17.36 -10.11 0.79
CA PHE A 184 -16.24 -9.75 1.67
C PHE A 184 -16.69 -9.65 3.13
N ILE A 185 -17.81 -8.98 3.41
CA ILE A 185 -18.35 -8.84 4.76
C ILE A 185 -18.82 -10.18 5.32
N ALA A 186 -19.46 -11.04 4.54
CA ALA A 186 -19.86 -12.36 4.99
C ALA A 186 -18.64 -13.24 5.36
N PHE A 187 -17.55 -13.17 4.59
CA PHE A 187 -16.30 -13.85 4.93
C PHE A 187 -15.66 -13.30 6.21
N LEU A 188 -15.55 -11.97 6.32
CA LEU A 188 -14.99 -11.33 7.51
C LEU A 188 -15.82 -11.58 8.77
N TYR A 189 -17.15 -11.56 8.64
CA TYR A 189 -18.08 -11.90 9.71
C TYR A 189 -17.85 -13.33 10.19
N ARG A 190 -17.83 -14.31 9.28
CA ARG A 190 -17.57 -15.71 9.65
C ARG A 190 -16.22 -15.84 10.36
N VAL A 191 -15.16 -15.22 9.87
CA VAL A 191 -13.86 -15.19 10.58
C VAL A 191 -14.03 -14.66 12.00
N LYS A 192 -14.63 -13.47 12.17
CA LYS A 192 -14.71 -12.77 13.45
C LYS A 192 -15.55 -13.49 14.51
N TYR A 193 -16.63 -14.16 14.11
CA TYR A 193 -17.56 -14.82 15.03
C TYR A 193 -17.45 -16.35 15.04
N GLN A 194 -16.52 -16.95 14.29
CA GLN A 194 -16.26 -18.38 14.37
C GLN A 194 -15.78 -18.75 15.76
N SER A 195 -16.32 -19.83 16.34
CA SER A 195 -15.89 -20.33 17.65
C SER A 195 -14.40 -20.66 17.72
N ARG A 196 -13.77 -20.95 16.57
CA ARG A 196 -12.33 -21.28 16.42
C ARG A 196 -11.44 -20.05 16.22
N PHE A 197 -11.99 -18.85 16.08
CA PHE A 197 -11.20 -17.62 15.98
C PHE A 197 -10.72 -17.20 17.38
N ALA A 198 -9.41 -17.07 17.56
CA ALA A 198 -8.81 -16.62 18.81
C ALA A 198 -8.65 -15.09 18.87
N GLY A 199 -8.88 -14.40 17.75
CA GLY A 199 -8.69 -12.98 17.64
C GLY A 199 -7.69 -12.60 16.55
N LEU A 200 -7.39 -11.31 16.56
CA LEU A 200 -6.44 -10.64 15.69
C LEU A 200 -5.03 -11.11 16.01
N ASN A 201 -4.16 -11.28 15.01
CA ASN A 201 -2.79 -11.74 15.24
C ASN A 201 -1.92 -10.68 15.93
N PRO A 202 -1.66 -10.78 17.25
CA PRO A 202 -0.96 -9.74 17.99
C PRO A 202 0.53 -9.69 17.62
N SER A 203 1.08 -10.80 17.10
CA SER A 203 2.47 -10.85 16.66
C SER A 203 2.73 -9.93 15.47
N LEU A 204 1.71 -9.60 14.68
CA LEU A 204 1.84 -8.67 13.57
C LEU A 204 2.15 -7.23 13.99
N PHE A 205 1.84 -6.88 15.24
CA PHE A 205 2.09 -5.55 15.78
C PHE A 205 3.46 -5.45 16.46
N LYS A 206 4.17 -6.57 16.62
CA LYS A 206 5.51 -6.60 17.22
C LYS A 206 6.50 -5.88 16.29
N GLY A 207 6.86 -4.65 16.63
CA GLY A 207 7.78 -3.81 15.84
C GLY A 207 7.11 -2.77 14.96
N VAL A 208 5.77 -2.70 14.94
CA VAL A 208 5.04 -1.58 14.32
C VAL A 208 4.92 -0.48 15.37
N SER A 209 5.64 0.64 15.18
CA SER A 209 5.59 1.74 16.16
C SER A 209 4.18 2.32 16.26
N THR A 210 3.57 2.16 17.44
CA THR A 210 2.33 2.83 17.84
C THR A 210 2.59 4.20 18.46
N LYS A 211 3.87 4.60 18.61
CA LYS A 211 4.29 5.90 19.13
C LYS A 211 4.67 6.83 17.97
N PHE A 212 4.17 8.07 18.02
CA PHE A 212 4.63 9.13 17.13
C PHE A 212 6.10 9.44 17.44
N GLU A 213 7.02 8.89 16.66
CA GLU A 213 8.44 9.23 16.78
C GLU A 213 8.73 10.32 15.75
N TYR A 214 8.63 11.58 16.20
CA TYR A 214 9.08 12.71 15.41
C TYR A 214 10.57 12.56 15.14
N ARG A 215 10.93 12.20 13.91
CA ARG A 215 12.31 12.36 13.43
C ARG A 215 12.42 13.76 12.82
N PRO A 216 13.05 14.73 13.51
CA PRO A 216 13.33 16.01 12.86
C PRO A 216 14.14 15.74 11.58
N PRO A 217 13.95 16.55 10.52
CA PRO A 217 14.82 16.48 9.36
C PRO A 217 16.26 16.60 9.85
N LYS A 218 17.14 15.71 9.38
CA LYS A 218 18.57 15.83 9.66
C LYS A 218 18.98 17.27 9.33
N PRO A 219 19.66 18.00 10.23
CA PRO A 219 20.11 19.34 9.92
C PRO A 219 20.88 19.28 8.61
N ALA A 220 20.59 20.23 7.71
CA ALA A 220 21.30 20.32 6.45
C ALA A 220 22.81 20.22 6.73
N PRO A 221 23.57 19.44 5.96
CA PRO A 221 25.01 19.39 6.13
C PRO A 221 25.53 20.83 6.11
N LYS A 222 26.29 21.22 7.14
CA LYS A 222 26.88 22.56 7.23
C LYS A 222 27.56 22.85 5.89
N PRO A 223 27.36 24.05 5.30
CA PRO A 223 28.10 24.44 4.11
C PRO A 223 29.58 24.12 4.33
N ARG A 224 30.17 23.36 3.41
CA ARG A 224 31.60 23.05 3.49
C ARG A 224 32.31 24.40 3.58
N ALA A 225 33.06 24.62 4.67
CA ALA A 225 33.89 25.79 4.81
C ALA A 225 34.72 25.92 3.54
N HIS A 226 34.52 27.01 2.79
CA HIS A 226 35.34 27.30 1.64
C HIS A 226 36.76 27.46 2.17
N LYS A 227 37.67 26.58 1.73
CA LYS A 227 39.08 26.69 2.03
C LYS A 227 39.50 28.10 1.57
N PRO A 228 40.13 28.93 2.42
CA PRO A 228 40.58 30.25 2.01
C PRO A 228 41.42 30.12 0.75
N ALA A 229 41.14 30.97 -0.25
CA ALA A 229 41.94 31.04 -1.46
C ALA A 229 43.41 31.20 -1.07
N SER A 230 44.27 30.32 -1.59
CA SER A 230 45.73 30.44 -1.43
C SER A 230 46.17 31.81 -1.97
N LYS A 231 46.88 32.58 -1.13
CA LYS A 231 47.39 33.91 -1.46
C LYS A 231 48.10 33.92 -2.83
N PRO A 232 47.87 34.94 -3.67
CA PRO A 232 48.58 35.07 -4.94
C PRO A 232 50.09 35.18 -4.70
N LYS A 233 50.88 34.36 -5.41
CA LYS A 233 52.34 34.41 -5.41
C LYS A 233 52.79 35.72 -6.07
N VAL A 234 53.41 36.60 -5.30
CA VAL A 234 54.12 37.78 -5.79
C VAL A 234 55.27 37.32 -6.69
N HIS A 235 55.13 37.49 -8.00
CA HIS A 235 56.24 37.33 -8.94
C HIS A 235 57.15 38.56 -8.82
N LYS A 236 58.45 38.33 -8.60
CA LYS A 236 59.49 39.35 -8.67
C LYS A 236 59.58 39.89 -10.11
N PRO A 237 59.80 41.20 -10.31
CA PRO A 237 59.88 41.80 -11.63
C PRO A 237 61.13 41.32 -12.40
N ALA A 238 60.93 40.91 -13.65
CA ALA A 238 62.00 40.73 -14.63
C ALA A 238 62.40 42.09 -15.23
N PRO A 239 63.68 42.27 -15.63
CA PRO A 239 64.20 43.56 -16.10
C PRO A 239 63.65 43.95 -17.48
N LYS A 240 63.50 45.27 -17.67
CA LYS A 240 62.98 45.93 -18.88
C LYS A 240 63.81 45.57 -20.13
N ARG A 241 63.12 45.26 -21.23
CA ARG A 241 63.66 45.35 -22.59
C ARG A 241 62.72 46.21 -23.42
N ASN A 242 63.25 47.30 -23.96
CA ASN A 242 62.55 48.22 -24.85
C ASN A 242 62.21 47.51 -26.17
N ASN A 243 61.14 47.94 -26.84
CA ASN A 243 61.18 48.34 -28.26
C ASN A 243 59.84 48.94 -28.73
N ASN A 244 59.99 49.95 -29.58
CA ASN A 244 58.95 50.77 -30.20
C ASN A 244 58.24 50.08 -31.38
N GLY A 245 57.05 50.60 -31.70
CA GLY A 245 56.36 50.50 -33.00
C GLY A 245 55.51 49.23 -33.13
N GLY A 246 54.27 49.23 -33.62
CA GLY A 246 53.42 50.22 -34.29
C GLY A 246 52.28 49.42 -34.96
N GLU A 247 51.08 50.00 -35.03
CA GLU A 247 49.99 49.85 -36.05
C GLU A 247 49.62 48.43 -36.58
N GLY A 248 48.37 47.96 -36.74
CA GLY A 248 47.03 48.53 -36.74
C GLY A 248 46.04 47.48 -37.32
N LEU A 249 44.74 47.69 -37.07
CA LEU A 249 43.52 47.26 -37.80
C LEU A 249 43.23 45.79 -38.24
N GLU A 250 42.23 45.20 -37.56
CA GLU A 250 40.89 44.77 -38.04
C GLU A 250 40.69 43.64 -39.12
N PRO A 251 39.46 43.10 -39.37
CA PRO A 251 39.06 41.73 -39.00
C PRO A 251 38.54 40.85 -40.17
N GLY A 252 38.25 39.56 -39.92
CA GLY A 252 37.65 38.65 -40.93
C GLY A 252 36.95 37.40 -40.38
N ILE A 253 35.65 37.31 -40.68
CA ILE A 253 34.66 36.20 -40.58
C ILE A 253 35.05 35.11 -41.63
N PRO A 254 34.77 33.77 -41.59
CA PRO A 254 33.39 33.22 -41.54
C PRO A 254 33.11 31.73 -41.12
N THR A 255 31.80 31.48 -40.95
CA THR A 255 30.98 30.29 -41.37
C THR A 255 31.28 28.84 -40.94
N ASP A 256 30.23 28.27 -40.33
CA ASP A 256 29.47 27.06 -40.73
C ASP A 256 30.02 25.63 -40.56
N SER A 257 29.10 24.77 -40.10
CA SER A 257 28.99 23.31 -40.25
C SER A 257 30.21 22.41 -39.95
N GLY A 258 30.05 21.51 -38.97
CA GLY A 258 31.04 20.44 -38.79
C GLY A 258 30.74 19.51 -37.62
N ILE A 259 29.98 18.45 -37.89
CA ILE A 259 29.97 17.24 -37.06
C ILE A 259 31.41 16.76 -36.92
N THR A 260 31.94 16.78 -35.70
CA THR A 260 33.15 16.03 -35.35
C THR A 260 32.83 15.00 -34.28
N ARG A 261 32.89 13.73 -34.71
CA ARG A 261 33.08 12.56 -33.86
C ARG A 261 34.32 12.78 -32.99
N GLY A 262 34.16 12.76 -31.67
CA GLY A 262 35.33 12.81 -30.81
C GLY A 262 35.09 13.03 -29.32
N MET A 263 34.03 12.48 -28.72
CA MET A 263 33.91 12.48 -27.26
C MET A 263 33.48 11.11 -26.75
N LYS A 264 34.34 10.54 -25.89
CA LYS A 264 34.15 9.25 -25.23
C LYS A 264 32.80 9.24 -24.49
N PRO A 265 31.99 8.16 -24.58
CA PRO A 265 30.74 8.09 -23.83
C PRO A 265 31.06 8.08 -22.32
N ALA A 266 30.60 9.09 -21.60
CA ALA A 266 30.57 9.07 -20.15
C ALA A 266 29.57 7.98 -19.74
N ARG A 267 30.08 6.83 -19.28
CA ARG A 267 29.27 5.75 -18.72
C ARG A 267 28.54 6.26 -17.47
N CYS A 268 27.25 6.60 -17.57
CA CYS A 268 26.38 6.60 -16.39
C CYS A 268 26.04 5.13 -16.08
N ARG A 269 26.81 4.50 -15.19
CA ARG A 269 26.41 3.25 -14.55
C ARG A 269 25.34 3.59 -13.53
N GLU A 270 24.12 3.13 -13.80
CA GLU A 270 22.92 3.19 -12.93
C GLU A 270 22.31 4.59 -12.74
N GLY A 271 21.31 4.94 -13.57
CA GLY A 271 20.47 6.12 -13.40
C GLY A 271 19.15 5.99 -14.19
N VAL A 272 18.03 6.33 -13.54
CA VAL A 272 16.67 6.29 -14.10
C VAL A 272 16.50 7.42 -15.11
N ILE A 273 15.99 7.10 -16.31
CA ILE A 273 15.56 8.11 -17.30
C ILE A 273 14.16 8.59 -16.89
N LEU A 274 14.02 9.87 -16.57
CA LEU A 274 12.72 10.51 -16.34
C LEU A 274 12.34 11.26 -17.62
N VAL A 275 11.28 10.81 -18.30
CA VAL A 275 10.68 11.53 -19.42
C VAL A 275 9.58 12.42 -18.87
N MET A 276 9.84 13.73 -18.82
CA MET A 276 8.82 14.75 -18.52
C MET A 276 8.56 15.51 -19.83
N GLY A 277 7.29 15.69 -20.19
CA GLY A 277 6.89 16.29 -21.46
C GLY A 277 7.60 17.63 -21.72
N GLY A 278 8.41 17.69 -22.77
CA GLY A 278 9.15 18.88 -23.21
C GLY A 278 10.68 18.75 -23.33
N GLY A 279 11.30 17.63 -22.94
CA GLY A 279 12.73 17.36 -23.16
C GLY A 279 13.30 16.31 -22.20
N SER A 280 14.23 15.46 -22.67
CA SER A 280 14.80 14.37 -21.86
C SER A 280 15.99 14.84 -21.03
N LYS A 281 15.92 14.76 -19.70
CA LYS A 281 17.08 14.99 -18.82
C LYS A 281 17.44 13.70 -18.07
N ALA A 282 18.72 13.32 -18.08
CA ALA A 282 19.22 12.19 -17.30
C ALA A 282 19.75 12.67 -15.93
N LEU A 283 19.39 11.95 -14.87
CA LEU A 283 19.90 12.19 -13.53
C LEU A 283 21.03 11.19 -13.23
N CYS A 284 22.29 11.66 -13.11
CA CYS A 284 23.40 10.82 -12.65
C CYS A 284 23.69 11.09 -11.16
N LYS A 285 24.14 10.05 -10.43
CA LYS A 285 24.17 9.90 -8.95
C LYS A 285 24.88 10.99 -8.12
N ASN A 286 25.40 12.04 -8.76
CA ASN A 286 26.06 13.19 -8.12
C ASN A 286 25.24 14.49 -8.21
N GLY A 287 23.95 14.43 -8.58
CA GLY A 287 23.05 15.59 -8.54
C GLY A 287 23.30 16.65 -9.61
N LYS A 288 24.10 16.35 -10.65
CA LYS A 288 24.25 17.21 -11.83
C LYS A 288 23.35 16.69 -12.94
N PHE A 289 22.49 17.57 -13.46
CA PHE A 289 21.71 17.32 -14.67
C PHE A 289 22.62 17.51 -15.88
N ILE A 290 22.52 16.58 -16.83
CA ILE A 290 23.13 16.74 -18.15
C ILE A 290 21.95 16.91 -19.11
N ASP A 291 21.92 18.05 -19.78
CA ASP A 291 20.95 18.30 -20.85
C ASP A 291 21.40 17.52 -22.08
N PHE A 292 20.47 16.75 -22.66
CA PHE A 292 20.64 16.21 -24.01
C PHE A 292 19.92 17.15 -24.99
N PRO A 293 20.50 17.42 -26.17
CA PRO A 293 19.77 18.11 -27.23
C PRO A 293 18.55 17.29 -27.69
#